data_AF-A0A2K1EJY4-F1
#
_entry.id   AF-A0A2K1EJY4-F1
#
_cell.length_a   1.000
_cell.length_b   1.000
_cell.length_c   1.000
_cell.angle_alpha   90.00
_cell.angle_beta   90.00
_cell.angle_gamma   90.00
#
_symmetry.space_group_name_H-M   'P 1'
#
loop_
_entity.id
_entity.type
_entity.pdbx_description
1 polymer ?
#
loop_
_entity_poly.entity_id
_entity_poly.type
_entity_poly.pdbx_seq_one_letter_code
_entity_poly.pdbx_strand_id
1 'polypeptide(L)'
;MVSPQLKDGFIGIANSIWDEIISRKFTERQQKILKLILRLSYGCQKKSATIPLLTNFELCGVRIQDAKKEITYLKQCKVIEWDGKQIYSLNKNYDEWRVSLVKEWSEEKFKELISLNLARNKVTKSVSEQAGDGVESYEKCKSGVTKSVSDDLRKVEVKEDENPCGSKDEGTPKDRFKDNIKDSSCCLTEQSDISQSEQENQDTVLAEADADSDRVVSSTEYRNQIAKKYLQRRGKGLEITMNDESVVNDFATARIPLRTVLDGIDQSFDNFKAKNKWDEIRSLSYCATIVYSLHANREAAGKNQGGESTLPDKAEPQDVTPSEYTEADIADMLAKLRAKQGG
;
A
#
# COMPACT_ATOMS: atom_id res chain seq x y z
N MET A 1 -22.05 -8.66 -34.97
CA MET A 1 -21.50 -8.01 -33.75
C MET A 1 -22.56 -7.10 -33.17
N VAL A 2 -22.60 -6.91 -31.85
CA VAL A 2 -23.49 -5.93 -31.20
C VAL A 2 -22.67 -4.67 -30.91
N SER A 3 -23.10 -3.52 -31.43
CA SER A 3 -22.50 -2.23 -31.10
C SER A 3 -23.15 -1.68 -29.82
N PRO A 4 -22.42 -1.53 -28.69
CA PRO A 4 -22.99 -0.99 -27.46
C PRO A 4 -23.39 0.48 -27.65
N GLN A 5 -24.55 0.87 -27.14
CA GLN A 5 -25.02 2.26 -27.21
C GLN A 5 -24.65 3.02 -25.94
N LEU A 6 -24.16 4.26 -26.07
CA LEU A 6 -23.76 5.10 -24.93
C LEU A 6 -24.94 5.62 -24.07
N LYS A 7 -26.18 5.21 -24.40
CA LYS A 7 -27.40 5.58 -23.66
C LYS A 7 -27.39 5.09 -22.21
N ASP A 8 -26.79 3.91 -21.97
CA ASP A 8 -26.68 3.28 -20.65
C ASP A 8 -25.49 3.85 -19.83
N GLY A 9 -24.92 4.97 -20.29
CA GLY A 9 -23.80 5.69 -19.68
C GLY A 9 -22.43 5.35 -20.29
N PHE A 10 -21.44 6.11 -19.85
CA PHE A 10 -20.03 5.92 -20.21
C PHE A 10 -19.14 6.27 -19.01
N ILE A 11 -17.89 5.78 -19.00
CA ILE A 11 -16.91 6.09 -17.95
C ILE A 11 -16.02 7.23 -18.47
N GLY A 12 -16.32 8.47 -18.07
CA GLY A 12 -15.53 9.65 -18.41
C GLY A 12 -14.40 9.91 -17.41
N ILE A 13 -13.16 9.60 -17.77
CA ILE A 13 -11.96 9.82 -16.95
C ILE A 13 -10.95 10.64 -17.79
N ALA A 14 -10.11 11.46 -17.15
CA ALA A 14 -9.04 12.18 -17.84
C ALA A 14 -7.92 11.22 -18.27
N ASN A 15 -7.41 11.35 -19.50
CA ASN A 15 -6.40 10.44 -20.05
C ASN A 15 -5.18 10.29 -19.13
N SER A 16 -4.62 11.36 -18.58
CA SER A 16 -3.47 11.27 -17.66
C SER A 16 -3.69 10.35 -16.46
N ILE A 17 -4.90 10.31 -15.89
CA ILE A 17 -5.27 9.40 -14.81
C ILE A 17 -5.35 7.95 -15.32
N TRP A 18 -5.80 7.75 -16.55
CA TRP A 18 -5.91 6.42 -17.18
C TRP A 18 -4.53 5.88 -17.59
N ASP A 19 -3.69 6.73 -18.16
CA ASP A 19 -2.31 6.46 -18.53
C ASP A 19 -1.49 6.06 -17.29
N GLU A 20 -1.71 6.73 -16.15
CA GLU A 20 -1.13 6.38 -14.85
C GLU A 20 -1.67 5.08 -14.22
N ILE A 21 -2.87 4.64 -14.60
CA ILE A 21 -3.40 3.31 -14.24
C ILE A 21 -2.76 2.23 -15.12
N ILE A 22 -2.34 2.54 -16.35
CA ILE A 22 -1.63 1.63 -17.26
C ILE A 22 -0.14 1.55 -16.93
N SER A 23 0.50 2.67 -16.57
CA SER A 23 1.95 2.78 -16.36
C SER A 23 2.47 2.03 -15.12
N ARG A 24 1.58 1.68 -14.18
CA ARG A 24 1.91 1.17 -12.83
C ARG A 24 1.54 -0.29 -12.61
N LYS A 25 2.33 -0.97 -11.78
CA LYS A 25 2.25 -2.41 -11.48
C LYS A 25 1.08 -2.78 -10.56
N PHE A 26 -0.16 -2.52 -10.98
CA PHE A 26 -1.36 -2.95 -10.28
C PHE A 26 -1.64 -4.45 -10.49
N THR A 27 -1.85 -5.20 -9.40
CA THR A 27 -2.26 -6.61 -9.47
C THR A 27 -3.63 -6.74 -10.12
N GLU A 28 -3.98 -7.93 -10.67
CA GLU A 28 -5.33 -8.14 -11.21
C GLU A 28 -6.45 -7.80 -10.22
N ARG A 29 -6.24 -8.08 -8.92
CA ARG A 29 -7.22 -7.83 -7.86
C ARG A 29 -7.39 -6.33 -7.65
N GLN A 30 -6.29 -5.59 -7.58
CA GLN A 30 -6.29 -4.12 -7.51
C GLN A 30 -6.96 -3.52 -8.75
N GLN A 31 -6.66 -4.03 -9.96
CA GLN A 31 -7.34 -3.60 -11.17
C GLN A 31 -8.85 -3.90 -11.14
N LYS A 32 -9.29 -5.08 -10.66
CA LYS A 32 -10.72 -5.44 -10.52
C LYS A 32 -11.44 -4.52 -9.52
N ILE A 33 -10.77 -4.16 -8.41
CA ILE A 33 -11.27 -3.18 -7.42
C ILE A 33 -11.36 -1.78 -8.03
N LEU A 34 -10.30 -1.29 -8.67
CA LEU A 34 -10.27 0.03 -9.32
C LEU A 34 -11.32 0.12 -10.44
N LYS A 35 -11.44 -0.88 -11.31
CA LYS A 35 -12.45 -0.94 -12.38
C LYS A 35 -13.88 -0.89 -11.82
N LEU A 36 -14.15 -1.55 -10.69
CA LEU A 36 -15.46 -1.46 -10.00
C LEU A 36 -15.70 -0.06 -9.42
N ILE A 37 -14.73 0.52 -8.70
CA ILE A 37 -14.82 1.88 -8.13
C ILE A 37 -15.05 2.90 -9.26
N LEU A 38 -14.34 2.80 -10.38
CA LEU A 38 -14.49 3.69 -11.54
C LEU A 38 -15.85 3.53 -12.23
N ARG A 39 -16.38 2.31 -12.35
CA ARG A 39 -17.74 2.09 -12.88
C ARG A 39 -18.83 2.68 -12.00
N LEU A 40 -18.67 2.64 -10.67
CA LEU A 40 -19.63 3.15 -9.69
C LEU A 40 -19.47 4.64 -9.34
N SER A 41 -18.34 5.25 -9.71
CA SER A 41 -18.08 6.69 -9.58
C SER A 41 -18.26 7.38 -10.94
N TYR A 42 -17.20 7.41 -11.76
CA TYR A 42 -17.18 8.11 -13.06
C TYR A 42 -18.20 7.53 -14.05
N GLY A 43 -18.43 6.21 -14.05
CA GLY A 43 -19.52 5.57 -14.80
C GLY A 43 -20.94 5.91 -14.31
N CYS A 44 -21.05 6.61 -13.19
CA CYS A 44 -22.28 7.20 -12.65
C CYS A 44 -22.20 8.74 -12.60
N GLN A 45 -21.28 9.34 -13.36
CA GLN A 45 -20.98 10.78 -13.43
C GLN A 45 -20.60 11.42 -12.08
N LYS A 46 -20.10 10.64 -11.12
CA LYS A 46 -19.71 11.07 -9.77
C LYS A 46 -18.18 10.95 -9.56
N LYS A 47 -17.64 11.80 -8.69
CA LYS A 47 -16.20 11.80 -8.32
C LYS A 47 -15.85 10.74 -7.27
N SER A 48 -16.87 10.14 -6.65
CA SER A 48 -16.76 9.08 -5.64
C SER A 48 -17.86 8.02 -5.87
N ALA A 49 -17.60 6.80 -5.39
CA ALA A 49 -18.51 5.67 -5.41
C ALA A 49 -18.98 5.36 -3.98
N THR A 50 -20.27 5.08 -3.81
CA THR A 50 -20.82 4.57 -2.54
C THR A 50 -20.90 3.05 -2.63
N ILE A 51 -20.12 2.36 -1.80
CA ILE A 51 -20.06 0.88 -1.73
C ILE A 51 -20.27 0.48 -0.27
N PRO A 52 -21.53 0.22 0.17
CA PRO A 52 -21.87 0.05 1.59
C PRO A 52 -21.17 -1.10 2.32
N LEU A 53 -20.81 -2.18 1.62
CA LEU A 53 -20.26 -3.40 2.19
C LEU A 53 -19.05 -3.90 1.39
N LEU A 54 -18.03 -4.41 2.09
CA LEU A 54 -16.88 -5.06 1.44
C LEU A 54 -17.26 -6.32 0.64
N THR A 55 -18.40 -6.95 0.96
CA THR A 55 -19.02 -8.03 0.18
C THR A 55 -19.31 -7.63 -1.26
N ASN A 56 -19.53 -6.35 -1.55
CA ASN A 56 -19.84 -5.89 -2.90
C ASN A 56 -18.64 -6.02 -3.86
N PHE A 57 -17.42 -6.22 -3.36
CA PHE A 57 -16.25 -6.53 -4.20
C PHE A 57 -16.21 -8.00 -4.67
N GLU A 58 -17.06 -8.87 -4.11
CA GLU A 58 -17.23 -10.23 -4.64
C GLU A 58 -17.92 -10.20 -6.02
N LEU A 59 -18.66 -9.13 -6.36
CA LEU A 59 -19.21 -8.88 -7.70
C LEU A 59 -18.15 -8.75 -8.79
N CYS A 60 -16.92 -8.31 -8.46
CA CYS A 60 -15.78 -8.31 -9.40
C CYS A 60 -14.83 -9.51 -9.18
N GLY A 61 -15.28 -10.54 -8.45
CA GLY A 61 -14.54 -11.78 -8.22
C GLY A 61 -13.44 -11.68 -7.16
N VAL A 62 -13.48 -10.69 -6.27
CA VAL A 62 -12.49 -10.51 -5.20
C VAL A 62 -13.11 -10.82 -3.84
N ARG A 63 -12.63 -11.89 -3.18
CA ARG A 63 -13.06 -12.31 -1.83
C ARG A 63 -12.93 -11.18 -0.81
N ILE A 64 -13.89 -11.04 0.11
CA ILE A 64 -13.92 -9.98 1.15
C ILE A 64 -12.57 -9.77 1.87
N GLN A 65 -11.90 -10.86 2.27
CA GLN A 65 -10.61 -10.79 2.99
C GLN A 65 -9.49 -10.18 2.15
N ASP A 66 -9.46 -10.45 0.84
CA ASP A 66 -8.48 -9.89 -0.06
C ASP A 66 -8.86 -8.47 -0.48
N ALA A 67 -10.15 -8.21 -0.74
CA ALA A 67 -10.66 -6.85 -0.98
C ALA A 67 -10.27 -5.89 0.15
N LYS A 68 -10.43 -6.29 1.42
CA LYS A 68 -10.02 -5.46 2.58
C LYS A 68 -8.51 -5.16 2.59
N LYS A 69 -7.65 -6.14 2.28
CA LYS A 69 -6.18 -5.94 2.20
C LYS A 69 -5.82 -4.99 1.07
N GLU A 70 -6.34 -5.26 -0.13
CA GLU A 70 -6.02 -4.50 -1.36
C GLU A 70 -6.54 -3.06 -1.27
N ILE A 71 -7.72 -2.81 -0.69
CA ILE A 71 -8.25 -1.46 -0.41
C ILE A 71 -7.36 -0.73 0.61
N THR A 72 -6.91 -1.41 1.66
CA THR A 72 -6.01 -0.82 2.66
C THR A 72 -4.66 -0.46 2.04
N TYR A 73 -4.11 -1.34 1.20
CA TYR A 73 -2.88 -1.12 0.43
C TYR A 73 -3.03 0.05 -0.55
N LEU A 74 -4.09 0.09 -1.37
CA LEU A 74 -4.35 1.19 -2.31
C LEU A 74 -4.52 2.53 -1.60
N LYS A 75 -5.06 2.56 -0.37
CA LYS A 75 -5.11 3.75 0.49
C LYS A 75 -3.73 4.16 1.02
N GLN A 76 -2.93 3.20 1.49
CA GLN A 76 -1.54 3.45 1.93
C GLN A 76 -0.66 3.97 0.77
N CYS A 77 -0.85 3.42 -0.43
CA CYS A 77 -0.23 3.88 -1.67
C CYS A 77 -0.83 5.18 -2.23
N LYS A 78 -1.78 5.84 -1.54
CA LYS A 78 -2.47 7.07 -1.96
C LYS A 78 -3.15 7.00 -3.34
N VAL A 79 -3.51 5.80 -3.83
CA VAL A 79 -4.23 5.63 -5.10
C VAL A 79 -5.72 5.89 -4.93
N ILE A 80 -6.29 5.46 -3.80
CA ILE A 80 -7.69 5.71 -3.44
C ILE A 80 -7.80 6.46 -2.11
N GLU A 81 -8.77 7.36 -2.06
CA GLU A 81 -9.33 7.90 -0.84
C GLU A 81 -10.45 6.96 -0.37
N TRP A 82 -10.48 6.64 0.92
CA TRP A 82 -11.57 5.87 1.52
C TRP A 82 -11.87 6.41 2.93
N ASP A 83 -13.13 6.73 3.17
CA ASP A 83 -13.65 7.33 4.42
C ASP A 83 -13.62 6.39 5.64
N GLY A 84 -13.24 5.12 5.45
CA GLY A 84 -13.31 4.08 6.49
C GLY A 84 -14.70 3.48 6.68
N LYS A 85 -15.69 3.92 5.88
CA LYS A 85 -17.05 3.41 5.84
C LYS A 85 -17.34 2.92 4.41
N GLN A 86 -17.98 3.74 3.59
CA GLN A 86 -18.58 3.34 2.31
C GLN A 86 -18.27 4.27 1.14
N ILE A 87 -17.52 5.36 1.32
CA ILE A 87 -17.24 6.33 0.26
C ILE A 87 -15.80 6.14 -0.23
N TYR A 88 -15.67 5.85 -1.52
CA TYR A 88 -14.41 5.58 -2.21
C TYR A 88 -14.22 6.59 -3.35
N SER A 89 -13.12 7.33 -3.37
CA SER A 89 -12.72 8.19 -4.50
C SER A 89 -11.35 7.76 -5.01
N LEU A 90 -11.09 7.98 -6.31
CA LEU A 90 -9.74 7.88 -6.84
C LEU A 90 -9.00 9.19 -6.51
N ASN A 91 -7.82 9.10 -5.91
CA ASN A 91 -6.97 10.27 -5.73
C ASN A 91 -6.47 10.74 -7.10
N LYS A 92 -6.73 12.01 -7.44
CA LYS A 92 -6.34 12.59 -8.73
C LYS A 92 -4.89 13.07 -8.78
N ASN A 93 -4.26 13.25 -7.62
CA ASN A 93 -2.86 13.61 -7.55
C ASN A 93 -2.00 12.34 -7.69
N TYR A 94 -1.79 11.90 -8.93
CA TYR A 94 -1.04 10.68 -9.25
C TYR A 94 0.45 10.78 -8.90
N ASP A 95 0.99 12.00 -8.78
CA ASP A 95 2.35 12.24 -8.28
C ASP A 95 2.54 11.71 -6.85
N GLU A 96 1.47 11.63 -6.06
CA GLU A 96 1.51 11.06 -4.70
C GLU A 96 1.37 9.53 -4.66
N TRP A 97 1.04 8.86 -5.78
CA TRP A 97 0.78 7.42 -5.81
C TRP A 97 2.08 6.63 -5.58
N ARG A 98 2.14 5.87 -4.50
CA ARG A 98 3.29 5.02 -4.12
C ARG A 98 3.18 3.61 -4.72
N VAL A 99 2.97 3.53 -6.04
CA VAL A 99 2.95 2.27 -6.81
C VAL A 99 3.98 2.34 -7.93
N SER A 100 4.88 1.36 -7.96
CA SER A 100 6.00 1.30 -8.91
C SER A 100 5.55 1.19 -10.36
N LEU A 101 6.27 1.87 -11.26
CA LEU A 101 6.09 1.76 -12.71
C LEU A 101 6.40 0.35 -13.23
N VAL A 102 5.79 0.00 -14.35
CA VAL A 102 6.12 -1.18 -15.18
C VAL A 102 7.55 -1.02 -15.70
N LYS A 103 8.37 -2.08 -15.64
CA LYS A 103 9.82 -2.01 -15.99
C LYS A 103 10.06 -1.54 -17.44
N GLU A 104 9.12 -1.86 -18.31
CA GLU A 104 9.16 -1.59 -19.75
C GLU A 104 8.35 -0.35 -20.15
N TRP A 105 7.84 0.43 -19.18
CA TRP A 105 7.13 1.67 -19.47
C TRP A 105 8.05 2.70 -20.11
N SER A 106 7.64 3.23 -21.26
CA SER A 106 8.33 4.30 -21.98
C SER A 106 7.28 5.30 -22.43
N GLU A 107 7.30 6.49 -21.82
CA GLU A 107 6.35 7.57 -22.09
C GLU A 107 6.47 8.06 -23.55
N GLU A 108 7.67 8.02 -24.12
CA GLU A 108 7.96 8.35 -25.53
C GLU A 108 7.25 7.39 -26.49
N LYS A 109 7.48 6.07 -26.34
CA LYS A 109 6.80 5.04 -27.15
C LYS A 109 5.29 5.09 -26.98
N PHE A 110 4.80 5.42 -25.79
CA PHE A 110 3.37 5.59 -25.55
C PHE A 110 2.79 6.83 -26.26
N LYS A 111 3.52 7.97 -26.25
CA LYS A 111 3.17 9.17 -27.04
C LYS A 111 3.20 8.93 -28.55
N GLU A 112 4.16 8.14 -29.05
CA GLU A 112 4.22 7.69 -30.45
C GLU A 112 2.99 6.83 -30.82
N LEU A 113 2.62 5.87 -29.95
CA LEU A 113 1.42 5.06 -30.16
C LEU A 113 0.14 5.92 -30.13
N ILE A 114 0.05 6.94 -29.27
CA ILE A 114 -1.06 7.90 -29.27
C ILE A 114 -1.10 8.69 -30.59
N SER A 115 0.04 9.25 -31.04
CA SER A 115 0.08 10.09 -32.25
C SER A 115 -0.28 9.29 -33.50
N LEU A 116 0.16 8.03 -33.61
CA LEU A 116 -0.22 7.10 -34.67
C LEU A 116 -1.73 6.82 -34.70
N ASN A 117 -2.35 6.60 -33.53
CA ASN A 117 -3.80 6.36 -33.45
C ASN A 117 -4.63 7.61 -33.75
N LEU A 118 -4.17 8.80 -33.33
CA LEU A 118 -4.83 10.08 -33.65
C LEU A 118 -4.71 10.41 -35.15
N ALA A 119 -3.55 10.19 -35.76
CA ALA A 119 -3.32 10.44 -37.19
C ALA A 119 -4.22 9.59 -38.09
N ARG A 120 -4.50 8.34 -37.70
CA ARG A 120 -5.34 7.39 -38.46
C ARG A 120 -6.76 7.88 -38.73
N ASN A 121 -7.28 8.80 -37.90
CA ASN A 121 -8.62 9.37 -38.03
C ASN A 121 -8.69 10.56 -39.02
N LYS A 122 -7.58 11.03 -39.62
CA LYS A 122 -7.60 12.15 -40.57
C LYS A 122 -8.13 11.81 -41.97
N VAL A 123 -8.44 10.53 -42.27
CA VAL A 123 -8.72 10.07 -43.65
C VAL A 123 -10.17 9.64 -43.85
N THR A 124 -11.10 10.61 -43.92
CA THR A 124 -12.37 10.52 -44.70
C THR A 124 -13.04 11.90 -44.91
N LYS A 125 -12.41 12.86 -45.60
CA LYS A 125 -13.12 13.97 -46.25
C LYS A 125 -12.36 14.60 -47.44
N SER A 126 -12.10 13.82 -48.47
CA SER A 126 -11.29 14.21 -49.64
C SER A 126 -12.13 14.75 -50.82
N VAL A 127 -12.78 15.90 -50.61
CA VAL A 127 -13.26 16.86 -51.65
C VAL A 127 -13.27 18.24 -50.96
N SER A 128 -12.59 19.29 -51.42
CA SER A 128 -11.76 19.49 -52.62
C SER A 128 -10.57 20.42 -52.34
N GLU A 129 -9.47 20.16 -53.05
CA GLU A 129 -8.45 21.11 -53.58
C GLU A 129 -7.79 22.21 -52.71
N GLN A 130 -6.46 22.06 -52.65
CA GLN A 130 -5.38 23.07 -52.76
C GLN A 130 -4.95 23.99 -51.59
N ALA A 131 -3.61 23.95 -51.42
CA ALA A 131 -2.67 25.03 -51.10
C ALA A 131 -2.79 25.80 -49.77
N GLY A 132 -1.73 25.68 -48.97
CA GLY A 132 -1.49 26.48 -47.77
C GLY A 132 -0.22 26.00 -47.05
N ASP A 133 0.91 26.66 -47.30
CA ASP A 133 2.13 26.53 -46.49
C ASP A 133 1.98 27.32 -45.18
N GLY A 134 2.71 26.93 -44.13
CA GLY A 134 2.69 27.63 -42.84
C GLY A 134 2.95 26.74 -41.62
N VAL A 135 4.06 27.01 -40.93
CA VAL A 135 4.35 26.46 -39.59
C VAL A 135 4.01 27.52 -38.54
N GLU A 136 2.96 27.29 -37.74
CA GLU A 136 2.73 27.91 -36.44
C GLU A 136 2.07 26.87 -35.53
N SER A 137 2.70 26.45 -34.43
CA SER A 137 2.88 27.17 -33.16
C SER A 137 1.60 27.21 -32.32
N TYR A 138 1.67 26.68 -31.10
CA TYR A 138 0.52 26.43 -30.23
C TYR A 138 0.36 27.56 -29.20
N GLU A 139 -0.48 28.59 -29.45
CA GLU A 139 -0.82 29.50 -28.35
C GLU A 139 -2.24 30.12 -28.39
N LYS A 140 -2.83 30.16 -27.19
CA LYS A 140 -3.64 31.28 -26.67
C LYS A 140 -4.96 31.63 -27.38
N CYS A 141 -6.05 30.95 -26.99
CA CYS A 141 -7.40 31.54 -27.02
C CYS A 141 -7.84 31.99 -25.61
N LYS A 142 -7.82 33.31 -25.35
CA LYS A 142 -8.37 33.94 -24.12
C LYS A 142 -9.02 35.31 -24.44
N SER A 143 -10.27 35.27 -24.91
CA SER A 143 -11.22 36.39 -24.99
C SER A 143 -12.57 35.83 -25.51
N GLY A 144 -13.71 36.50 -25.42
CA GLY A 144 -14.04 37.78 -24.77
C GLY A 144 -15.51 38.14 -25.07
N VAL A 145 -16.31 38.42 -24.04
CA VAL A 145 -17.79 38.49 -24.13
C VAL A 145 -18.35 39.69 -24.90
N THR A 146 -19.30 39.42 -25.80
CA THR A 146 -20.50 40.25 -26.11
C THR A 146 -21.70 39.26 -26.21
N LYS A 147 -22.90 39.42 -25.64
CA LYS A 147 -23.87 40.54 -25.44
C LYS A 147 -24.45 41.09 -26.75
N SER A 148 -25.76 41.12 -27.01
CA SER A 148 -26.94 40.65 -26.21
C SER A 148 -27.74 39.55 -26.97
N VAL A 149 -29.07 39.42 -27.10
CA VAL A 149 -30.29 40.21 -26.83
C VAL A 149 -31.41 39.26 -26.30
N SER A 150 -32.49 39.81 -25.76
CA SER A 150 -33.78 39.14 -25.41
C SER A 150 -34.55 38.66 -26.68
N ASP A 151 -35.66 37.89 -26.66
CA ASP A 151 -36.90 38.06 -25.87
C ASP A 151 -37.74 36.77 -25.63
N ASP A 152 -38.82 36.94 -24.88
CA ASP A 152 -39.99 36.06 -24.66
C ASP A 152 -39.79 34.68 -23.99
N LEU A 153 -39.82 34.72 -22.66
CA LEU A 153 -40.27 33.60 -21.82
C LEU A 153 -41.78 33.37 -21.98
N ARG A 154 -42.22 32.11 -22.14
CA ARG A 154 -43.57 31.69 -21.76
C ARG A 154 -43.51 30.60 -20.70
N LYS A 155 -44.05 30.92 -19.51
CA LYS A 155 -44.40 29.92 -18.50
C LYS A 155 -45.40 28.92 -19.09
N VAL A 156 -45.15 27.63 -18.84
CA VAL A 156 -46.20 26.62 -18.68
C VAL A 156 -45.91 25.95 -17.34
N GLU A 157 -46.94 25.75 -16.53
CA GLU A 157 -46.77 25.40 -15.12
C GLU A 157 -46.71 23.89 -14.90
N VAL A 158 -46.10 23.50 -13.77
CA VAL A 158 -45.85 22.11 -13.40
C VAL A 158 -47.15 21.37 -13.15
N LYS A 159 -47.24 20.13 -13.63
CA LYS A 159 -47.99 19.09 -12.94
C LYS A 159 -47.01 18.08 -12.36
N GLU A 160 -47.16 17.84 -11.07
CA GLU A 160 -46.56 16.70 -10.39
C GLU A 160 -47.47 15.51 -10.64
N ASP A 161 -46.92 14.40 -11.13
CA ASP A 161 -47.57 13.10 -11.15
C ASP A 161 -46.56 12.08 -10.60
N GLU A 162 -47.06 11.12 -9.83
CA GLU A 162 -46.26 10.35 -8.87
C GLU A 162 -45.40 9.26 -9.55
N ASN A 163 -44.18 9.04 -9.04
CA ASN A 163 -43.34 7.90 -9.44
C ASN A 163 -43.86 6.61 -8.75
N PRO A 164 -44.46 5.64 -9.45
CA PRO A 164 -45.00 4.44 -8.83
C PRO A 164 -43.88 3.41 -8.64
N CYS A 165 -43.27 3.40 -7.45
CA CYS A 165 -42.31 2.36 -7.08
C CYS A 165 -43.06 1.07 -6.70
N GLY A 166 -43.04 0.04 -7.54
CA GLY A 166 -43.61 -1.26 -7.17
C GLY A 166 -43.59 -2.33 -8.27
N SER A 167 -42.66 -3.28 -8.18
CA SER A 167 -42.73 -4.58 -8.88
C SER A 167 -41.86 -5.63 -8.16
N LYS A 168 -42.53 -6.45 -7.34
CA LYS A 168 -42.12 -7.71 -6.67
C LYS A 168 -43.17 -8.77 -7.07
N ASP A 169 -43.02 -10.11 -6.98
CA ASP A 169 -41.96 -11.14 -6.77
C ASP A 169 -42.64 -12.45 -7.32
N GLU A 170 -42.06 -13.54 -7.83
CA GLU A 170 -40.69 -14.08 -7.98
C GLU A 170 -40.47 -14.54 -9.46
N GLY A 171 -40.14 -15.81 -9.78
CA GLY A 171 -40.09 -16.33 -11.17
C GLY A 171 -39.00 -17.36 -11.53
N THR A 172 -38.64 -18.31 -10.65
CA THR A 172 -37.63 -19.35 -10.94
C THR A 172 -38.08 -20.34 -12.03
N PRO A 173 -37.17 -20.80 -12.91
CA PRO A 173 -37.06 -22.25 -13.13
C PRO A 173 -35.63 -22.77 -12.97
N LYS A 174 -35.51 -24.07 -12.65
CA LYS A 174 -34.25 -24.78 -12.38
C LYS A 174 -33.91 -25.71 -13.54
N ASP A 175 -32.69 -25.63 -14.05
CA ASP A 175 -31.91 -26.79 -14.53
C ASP A 175 -30.43 -26.53 -14.20
N ARG A 176 -29.63 -27.46 -13.65
CA ARG A 176 -29.41 -28.88 -13.99
C ARG A 176 -28.64 -29.14 -15.28
N PHE A 177 -27.42 -28.61 -15.33
CA PHE A 177 -26.32 -29.38 -15.92
C PHE A 177 -25.22 -29.60 -14.89
N LYS A 178 -24.79 -30.85 -14.78
CA LYS A 178 -23.74 -31.36 -13.90
C LYS A 178 -23.09 -32.50 -14.66
N ASP A 179 -21.79 -32.40 -14.92
CA ASP A 179 -20.82 -33.47 -15.19
C ASP A 179 -19.53 -32.79 -15.69
N ASN A 180 -18.40 -32.95 -14.98
CA ASN A 180 -17.46 -34.06 -15.05
C ASN A 180 -16.58 -34.02 -16.32
N ILE A 181 -15.49 -33.26 -16.24
CA ILE A 181 -14.21 -33.69 -16.81
C ILE A 181 -13.21 -33.77 -15.65
N LYS A 182 -12.63 -34.95 -15.51
CA LYS A 182 -11.54 -35.29 -14.59
C LYS A 182 -10.34 -35.73 -15.46
N ASP A 183 -9.19 -35.94 -14.82
CA ASP A 183 -8.05 -36.68 -15.37
C ASP A 183 -7.26 -36.00 -16.50
N SER A 184 -6.30 -35.16 -16.10
CA SER A 184 -5.03 -34.97 -16.81
C SER A 184 -3.86 -34.97 -15.83
N SER A 185 -3.59 -36.14 -15.27
CA SER A 185 -2.35 -36.41 -14.51
C SER A 185 -1.17 -36.57 -15.47
N CYS A 186 -0.13 -35.75 -15.34
CA CYS A 186 1.23 -36.14 -15.70
C CYS A 186 2.27 -35.41 -14.83
N CYS A 187 3.42 -36.06 -14.60
CA CYS A 187 4.57 -35.50 -13.89
C CYS A 187 5.71 -35.21 -14.88
N LEU A 188 6.99 -35.32 -14.46
CA LEU A 188 8.21 -34.82 -15.12
C LEU A 188 8.37 -33.30 -14.92
N THR A 189 9.33 -32.75 -14.17
CA THR A 189 10.62 -33.21 -13.61
C THR A 189 11.66 -33.70 -14.61
N GLU A 190 12.48 -32.75 -15.07
CA GLU A 190 13.96 -32.78 -15.21
C GLU A 190 14.38 -31.30 -15.39
N GLN A 191 15.25 -30.70 -14.56
CA GLN A 191 16.71 -30.87 -14.45
C GLN A 191 17.49 -30.43 -15.69
N SER A 192 18.10 -29.24 -15.59
CA SER A 192 19.30 -28.85 -16.34
C SER A 192 20.07 -27.80 -15.53
N ASP A 193 21.28 -28.14 -15.09
CA ASP A 193 22.25 -27.22 -14.46
C ASP A 193 23.03 -26.40 -15.53
N ILE A 194 24.07 -25.67 -15.11
CA ILE A 194 25.13 -25.01 -15.93
C ILE A 194 24.71 -23.65 -16.53
N SER A 195 25.48 -22.55 -16.44
CA SER A 195 26.62 -22.22 -15.55
C SER A 195 26.89 -20.71 -15.45
N GLN A 196 27.77 -20.38 -14.51
CA GLN A 196 28.30 -19.07 -14.10
C GLN A 196 29.05 -18.26 -15.19
N SER A 197 28.83 -16.94 -15.19
CA SER A 197 29.82 -15.84 -15.22
C SER A 197 29.07 -14.54 -14.84
N GLU A 198 29.65 -13.46 -14.30
CA GLU A 198 31.04 -13.04 -14.02
C GLU A 198 31.08 -12.61 -12.52
N GLN A 199 32.05 -13.02 -11.69
CA GLN A 199 33.38 -12.40 -11.52
C GLN A 199 33.41 -10.86 -11.42
N GLU A 200 33.56 -10.36 -10.19
CA GLU A 200 34.61 -9.36 -9.91
C GLU A 200 35.22 -9.64 -8.53
N ASN A 201 36.55 -9.49 -8.40
CA ASN A 201 37.28 -9.82 -7.18
C ASN A 201 37.61 -8.57 -6.36
N GLN A 202 37.58 -8.71 -5.03
CA GLN A 202 38.66 -8.15 -4.22
C GLN A 202 38.82 -8.93 -2.91
N ASP A 203 40.02 -9.48 -2.73
CA ASP A 203 40.46 -10.21 -1.54
C ASP A 203 41.51 -9.34 -0.82
N THR A 204 41.24 -8.99 0.42
CA THR A 204 42.17 -8.26 1.30
C THR A 204 42.01 -8.78 2.72
N VAL A 205 43.13 -9.13 3.35
CA VAL A 205 43.17 -10.12 4.43
C VAL A 205 43.41 -9.50 5.82
N LEU A 206 42.64 -9.98 6.81
CA LEU A 206 42.82 -9.89 8.27
C LEU A 206 42.91 -8.50 8.96
N ALA A 207 41.98 -8.29 9.89
CA ALA A 207 42.27 -7.83 11.26
C ALA A 207 41.15 -8.27 12.22
N GLU A 208 41.50 -8.69 13.44
CA GLU A 208 40.55 -8.93 14.55
C GLU A 208 40.83 -7.93 15.70
N ALA A 209 40.06 -8.07 16.79
CA ALA A 209 40.15 -7.38 18.08
C ALA A 209 39.51 -5.98 18.20
N ASP A 210 38.46 -5.99 19.01
CA ASP A 210 37.75 -4.95 19.75
C ASP A 210 38.37 -3.55 19.94
N ALA A 211 37.61 -2.52 19.56
CA ALA A 211 37.34 -1.35 20.40
C ALA A 211 36.07 -0.58 19.97
N ASP A 212 35.35 -0.04 20.94
CA ASP A 212 34.41 1.10 20.88
C ASP A 212 33.58 1.32 19.59
N SER A 213 32.45 0.61 19.48
CA SER A 213 31.58 0.62 18.29
C SER A 213 30.40 1.60 18.37
N ASP A 214 30.63 2.86 18.74
CA ASP A 214 29.59 3.93 18.67
C ASP A 214 29.56 4.65 17.31
N ARG A 215 30.02 3.97 16.25
CA ARG A 215 29.95 4.44 14.86
C ARG A 215 28.49 4.49 14.40
N VAL A 216 27.93 5.70 14.32
CA VAL A 216 26.54 5.96 13.90
C VAL A 216 26.22 5.31 12.55
N VAL A 217 25.58 4.14 12.60
CA VAL A 217 25.08 3.42 11.42
C VAL A 217 23.90 4.19 10.83
N SER A 218 23.87 4.37 9.50
CA SER A 218 22.73 5.04 8.86
C SER A 218 21.45 4.23 9.03
N SER A 219 20.29 4.89 9.12
CA SER A 219 18.99 4.21 9.31
C SER A 219 18.74 3.13 8.24
N THR A 220 19.10 3.42 6.99
CA THR A 220 19.06 2.47 5.87
C THR A 220 19.94 1.25 6.11
N GLU A 221 21.17 1.44 6.58
CA GLU A 221 22.12 0.34 6.80
C GLU A 221 21.73 -0.51 8.03
N TYR A 222 21.24 0.12 9.09
CA TYR A 222 20.68 -0.55 10.26
C TYR A 222 19.53 -1.49 9.86
N ARG A 223 18.55 -0.98 9.09
CA ARG A 223 17.45 -1.77 8.54
C ARG A 223 17.94 -2.88 7.62
N ASN A 224 18.89 -2.61 6.74
CA ASN A 224 19.40 -3.58 5.77
C ASN A 224 20.13 -4.75 6.45
N GLN A 225 20.95 -4.49 7.47
CA GLN A 225 21.64 -5.55 8.21
C GLN A 225 20.66 -6.45 8.99
N ILE A 226 19.65 -5.85 9.64
CA ILE A 226 18.59 -6.60 10.33
C ILE A 226 17.80 -7.47 9.36
N ALA A 227 17.35 -6.91 8.23
CA ALA A 227 16.62 -7.63 7.19
C ALA A 227 17.45 -8.80 6.62
N LYS A 228 18.72 -8.54 6.26
CA LYS A 228 19.67 -9.56 5.77
C LYS A 228 19.85 -10.71 6.76
N LYS A 229 20.09 -10.39 8.04
CA LYS A 229 20.32 -11.37 9.11
C LYS A 229 19.09 -12.25 9.35
N TYR A 230 17.90 -11.64 9.44
CA TYR A 230 16.65 -12.36 9.64
C TYR A 230 16.32 -13.28 8.46
N LEU A 231 16.47 -12.81 7.22
CA LEU A 231 16.25 -13.64 6.02
C LEU A 231 17.27 -14.79 5.92
N GLN A 232 18.54 -14.53 6.25
CA GLN A 232 19.59 -15.55 6.31
C GLN A 232 19.26 -16.67 7.32
N ARG A 233 18.81 -16.32 8.53
CA ARG A 233 18.44 -17.31 9.57
C ARG A 233 17.14 -18.05 9.26
N ARG A 234 16.23 -17.41 8.52
CA ARG A 234 14.97 -18.02 8.05
C ARG A 234 15.14 -18.94 6.83
N GLY A 235 16.14 -18.70 5.99
CA GLY A 235 16.40 -19.46 4.76
C GLY A 235 15.27 -19.41 3.71
N LYS A 236 14.32 -18.47 3.84
CA LYS A 236 13.13 -18.37 2.99
C LYS A 236 12.67 -16.91 2.83
N GLY A 237 12.32 -16.55 1.59
CA GLY A 237 11.86 -15.21 1.20
C GLY A 237 12.99 -14.31 0.68
N LEU A 238 12.62 -13.34 -0.16
CA LEU A 238 13.56 -12.38 -0.76
C LEU A 238 13.64 -11.06 0.02
N GLU A 239 12.54 -10.66 0.66
CA GLU A 239 12.38 -9.41 1.40
C GLU A 239 11.60 -9.67 2.70
N ILE A 240 11.69 -8.75 3.66
CA ILE A 240 10.91 -8.79 4.91
C ILE A 240 9.52 -8.17 4.72
N THR A 241 8.56 -8.56 5.57
CA THR A 241 7.17 -8.09 5.46
C THR A 241 7.04 -6.64 5.92
N MET A 242 6.03 -5.90 5.46
CA MET A 242 5.68 -4.57 6.01
C MET A 242 5.44 -4.57 7.54
N ASN A 243 5.02 -5.71 8.11
CA ASN A 243 4.87 -5.90 9.56
C ASN A 243 6.18 -6.33 10.27
N ASP A 244 7.22 -6.65 9.51
CA ASP A 244 8.58 -6.83 10.02
C ASP A 244 9.32 -5.48 9.95
N GLU A 245 9.13 -4.70 8.88
CA GLU A 245 9.63 -3.33 8.76
C GLU A 245 9.14 -2.43 9.91
N SER A 246 7.89 -2.55 10.35
CA SER A 246 7.43 -1.80 11.54
C SER A 246 8.26 -2.14 12.78
N VAL A 247 8.56 -3.43 13.01
CA VAL A 247 9.39 -3.89 14.14
C VAL A 247 10.84 -3.38 14.02
N VAL A 248 11.39 -3.26 12.81
CA VAL A 248 12.70 -2.61 12.59
C VAL A 248 12.66 -1.13 12.98
N ASN A 249 11.58 -0.42 12.62
CA ASN A 249 11.37 0.98 13.02
C ASN A 249 11.16 1.12 14.54
N ASP A 250 10.49 0.15 15.18
CA ASP A 250 10.30 0.12 16.64
C ASP A 250 11.64 -0.06 17.37
N PHE A 251 12.53 -0.94 16.88
CA PHE A 251 13.90 -1.09 17.41
C PHE A 251 14.74 0.17 17.24
N ALA A 252 14.67 0.82 16.07
CA ALA A 252 15.38 2.08 15.82
C ALA A 252 14.84 3.24 16.68
N THR A 253 13.53 3.29 16.90
CA THR A 253 12.86 4.28 17.78
C THR A 253 13.25 4.07 19.24
N ALA A 254 13.32 2.81 19.68
CA ALA A 254 13.82 2.42 21.00
C ALA A 254 15.37 2.48 21.12
N ARG A 255 16.07 2.99 20.10
CA ARG A 255 17.54 3.18 20.06
C ARG A 255 18.38 1.92 20.31
N ILE A 256 17.83 0.73 20.07
CA ILE A 256 18.49 -0.55 20.34
C ILE A 256 19.75 -0.69 19.46
N PRO A 257 20.97 -0.84 20.03
CA PRO A 257 22.19 -1.01 19.25
C PRO A 257 22.11 -2.21 18.31
N LEU A 258 22.62 -2.05 17.10
CA LEU A 258 22.48 -3.02 16.01
C LEU A 258 22.96 -4.43 16.41
N ARG A 259 24.10 -4.53 17.11
CA ARG A 259 24.63 -5.78 17.67
C ARG A 259 23.59 -6.51 18.53
N THR A 260 22.89 -5.80 19.42
CA THR A 260 21.84 -6.37 20.28
C THR A 260 20.63 -6.88 19.50
N VAL A 261 20.25 -6.25 18.39
CA VAL A 261 19.19 -6.78 17.51
C VAL A 261 19.66 -8.05 16.80
N LEU A 262 20.88 -8.06 16.25
CA LEU A 262 21.44 -9.21 15.53
C LEU A 262 21.62 -10.43 16.45
N ASP A 263 22.17 -10.22 17.65
CA ASP A 263 22.33 -11.24 18.70
C ASP A 263 20.96 -11.81 19.14
N GLY A 264 19.96 -10.93 19.32
CA GLY A 264 18.61 -11.32 19.71
C GLY A 264 17.84 -12.08 18.62
N ILE A 265 18.09 -11.78 17.35
CA ILE A 265 17.59 -12.59 16.22
C ILE A 265 18.21 -13.98 16.25
N ASP A 266 19.53 -14.10 16.39
CA ASP A 266 20.18 -15.42 16.45
C ASP A 266 19.64 -16.25 17.62
N GLN A 267 19.63 -15.68 18.83
CA GLN A 267 19.10 -16.34 20.03
C GLN A 267 17.61 -16.71 19.90
N SER A 268 16.81 -15.95 19.13
CA SER A 268 15.40 -16.29 18.87
C SER A 268 15.24 -17.54 17.99
N PHE A 269 16.14 -17.72 17.02
CA PHE A 269 16.15 -18.90 16.15
C PHE A 269 16.78 -20.12 16.85
N ASP A 270 17.84 -19.96 17.66
CA ASP A 270 18.47 -21.08 18.38
C ASP A 270 17.60 -21.63 19.52
N ASN A 271 16.81 -20.77 20.18
CA ASN A 271 15.82 -21.19 21.18
C ASN A 271 14.53 -21.76 20.57
N PHE A 272 14.35 -21.70 19.25
CA PHE A 272 13.09 -22.10 18.60
C PHE A 272 12.89 -23.61 18.59
N LYS A 273 11.84 -24.08 19.27
CA LYS A 273 11.46 -25.50 19.33
C LYS A 273 10.14 -25.72 18.60
N ALA A 274 10.25 -26.06 17.32
CA ALA A 274 9.12 -26.36 16.44
C ALA A 274 8.24 -27.49 17.02
N LYS A 275 6.97 -27.20 17.29
CA LYS A 275 5.99 -28.17 17.82
C LYS A 275 5.41 -29.09 16.74
N ASN A 276 5.50 -28.69 15.48
CA ASN A 276 4.95 -29.39 14.32
C ASN A 276 5.86 -29.19 13.10
N LYS A 277 5.74 -30.06 12.08
CA LYS A 277 6.49 -29.95 10.80
C LYS A 277 6.23 -28.65 10.00
N TRP A 278 5.22 -27.88 10.39
CA TRP A 278 4.81 -26.61 9.78
C TRP A 278 5.13 -25.40 10.66
N ASP A 279 5.71 -25.62 11.84
CA ASP A 279 5.99 -24.61 12.85
C ASP A 279 7.37 -24.00 12.58
N GLU A 280 7.43 -22.70 12.32
CA GLU A 280 8.62 -21.96 11.89
C GLU A 280 8.50 -20.48 12.31
N ILE A 281 9.62 -19.77 12.43
CA ILE A 281 9.59 -18.31 12.62
C ILE A 281 9.17 -17.64 11.30
N ARG A 282 8.00 -16.99 11.33
CA ARG A 282 7.40 -16.35 10.15
C ARG A 282 7.48 -14.83 10.11
N SER A 283 7.73 -14.18 11.25
CA SER A 283 7.85 -12.71 11.36
C SER A 283 8.95 -12.34 12.37
N LEU A 284 9.62 -11.21 12.12
CA LEU A 284 10.59 -10.58 13.01
C LEU A 284 9.98 -10.20 14.36
N SER A 285 8.65 -9.99 14.42
CA SER A 285 7.90 -9.76 15.65
C SER A 285 8.07 -10.87 16.71
N TYR A 286 8.33 -12.12 16.28
CA TYR A 286 8.66 -13.22 17.21
C TYR A 286 9.98 -12.98 17.95
N CYS A 287 10.95 -12.35 17.30
CA CYS A 287 12.28 -12.08 17.87
C CYS A 287 12.28 -10.87 18.81
N ALA A 288 11.28 -9.98 18.71
CA ALA A 288 11.24 -8.71 19.43
C ALA A 288 11.34 -8.88 20.95
N THR A 289 10.61 -9.83 21.54
CA THR A 289 10.64 -10.09 23.00
C THR A 289 12.06 -10.41 23.49
N ILE A 290 12.82 -11.20 22.73
CA ILE A 290 14.20 -11.56 23.05
C ILE A 290 15.13 -10.36 22.84
N VAL A 291 15.01 -9.63 21.73
CA VAL A 291 15.77 -8.39 21.48
C VAL A 291 15.59 -7.35 22.59
N TYR A 292 14.35 -7.06 23.03
CA TYR A 292 14.08 -6.12 24.12
C TYR A 292 14.62 -6.60 25.47
N SER A 293 14.51 -7.91 25.79
CA SER A 293 15.10 -8.45 27.03
C SER A 293 16.64 -8.41 27.04
N LEU A 294 17.29 -8.68 25.91
CA LEU A 294 18.74 -8.49 25.78
C LEU A 294 19.15 -7.02 25.92
N HIS A 295 18.34 -6.08 25.42
CA HIS A 295 18.59 -4.65 25.60
C HIS A 295 18.56 -4.25 27.08
N ALA A 296 17.45 -4.54 27.77
CA ALA A 296 17.29 -4.22 29.19
C ALA A 296 18.39 -4.85 30.06
N ASN A 297 18.80 -6.09 29.76
CA ASN A 297 19.91 -6.75 30.45
C ASN A 297 21.27 -6.06 30.20
N ARG A 298 21.52 -5.54 28.99
CA ARG A 298 22.74 -4.79 28.66
C ARG A 298 22.75 -3.40 29.29
N GLU A 299 21.62 -2.70 29.32
CA GLU A 299 21.46 -1.43 30.04
C GLU A 299 21.65 -1.58 31.56
N ALA A 300 21.16 -2.67 32.14
CA ALA A 300 21.39 -3.00 33.55
C ALA A 300 22.86 -3.35 33.83
N ALA A 301 23.51 -4.12 32.94
CA ALA A 301 24.93 -4.46 33.07
C ALA A 301 25.84 -3.23 33.00
N GLY A 302 25.57 -2.30 32.06
CA GLY A 302 26.33 -1.06 31.92
C GLY A 302 26.27 -0.15 33.16
N LYS A 303 25.12 -0.12 33.85
CA LYS A 303 24.96 0.62 35.11
C LYS A 303 25.75 0.04 36.29
N ASN A 304 26.13 -1.24 36.23
CA ASN A 304 26.88 -1.93 37.29
C ASN A 304 28.41 -1.89 37.08
N GLN A 305 28.92 -1.20 36.06
CA GLN A 305 30.36 -1.08 35.79
C GLN A 305 30.92 0.35 35.95
N GLY A 306 30.13 1.28 36.52
CA GLY A 306 30.57 2.64 36.83
C GLY A 306 30.55 2.93 38.33
N GLY A 307 31.71 2.90 38.99
CA GLY A 307 31.86 3.24 40.40
C GLY A 307 33.30 3.58 40.78
N GLU A 308 33.45 4.56 41.70
CA GLU A 308 34.72 5.09 42.25
C GLU A 308 35.56 5.92 41.24
N SER A 309 35.96 7.18 41.46
CA SER A 309 35.76 8.18 42.56
C SER A 309 35.78 9.60 41.93
N THR A 310 35.14 10.67 42.42
CA THR A 310 35.47 11.41 43.68
C THR A 310 34.40 12.49 43.97
N LEU A 311 34.30 12.92 45.24
CA LEU A 311 33.42 13.99 45.77
C LEU A 311 34.08 15.41 45.64
N PRO A 312 33.52 16.51 46.21
CA PRO A 312 32.26 17.18 45.86
C PRO A 312 32.42 18.72 45.66
N ASP A 313 31.44 19.43 45.10
CA ASP A 313 31.30 20.90 45.30
C ASP A 313 29.84 21.40 45.21
N LYS A 314 29.58 22.68 45.52
CA LYS A 314 28.32 23.17 46.11
C LYS A 314 27.83 24.51 45.51
N ALA A 315 26.72 24.48 44.75
CA ALA A 315 25.86 25.66 44.55
C ALA A 315 24.42 25.27 44.10
N GLU A 316 23.44 26.03 44.58
CA GLU A 316 21.99 25.97 44.28
C GLU A 316 21.58 27.16 43.35
N PRO A 317 20.29 27.40 43.04
CA PRO A 317 19.24 26.48 42.52
C PRO A 317 18.45 27.08 41.33
N GLN A 318 17.71 26.28 40.54
CA GLN A 318 16.44 26.70 39.91
C GLN A 318 15.41 25.55 39.77
N ASP A 319 14.17 25.89 40.15
CA ASP A 319 12.86 25.19 40.15
C ASP A 319 12.49 24.58 38.76
N VAL A 320 11.69 23.51 38.55
CA VAL A 320 10.35 23.18 39.12
C VAL A 320 9.95 21.68 39.08
N THR A 321 9.21 21.25 40.12
CA THR A 321 8.18 20.17 40.21
C THR A 321 8.37 18.77 39.57
N PRO A 322 8.50 17.71 40.40
CA PRO A 322 8.07 16.34 40.10
C PRO A 322 6.58 16.11 40.44
N SER A 323 5.94 15.08 39.87
CA SER A 323 4.56 14.67 40.24
C SER A 323 4.55 13.54 41.26
N GLU A 324 4.07 13.80 42.47
CA GLU A 324 3.95 12.80 43.53
C GLU A 324 2.66 11.98 43.40
N TYR A 325 2.80 10.66 43.30
CA TYR A 325 1.78 9.68 43.70
C TYR A 325 2.46 8.72 44.67
N THR A 326 1.93 8.58 45.88
CA THR A 326 2.51 7.67 46.88
C THR A 326 2.09 6.22 46.60
N GLU A 327 2.81 5.26 47.19
CA GLU A 327 2.44 3.84 47.08
C GLU A 327 1.03 3.57 47.63
N ALA A 328 0.55 4.38 48.58
CA ALA A 328 -0.81 4.31 49.12
C ALA A 328 -1.86 4.75 48.09
N ASP A 329 -1.60 5.80 47.31
CA ASP A 329 -2.50 6.27 46.24
C ASP A 329 -2.63 5.23 45.12
N ILE A 330 -1.51 4.58 44.78
CA ILE A 330 -1.46 3.50 43.78
C ILE A 330 -2.24 2.27 44.29
N ALA A 331 -2.12 1.93 45.58
CA ALA A 331 -2.84 0.81 46.19
C ALA A 331 -4.37 1.04 46.22
N ASP A 332 -4.83 2.24 46.58
CA ASP A 332 -6.25 2.61 46.58
C ASP A 332 -6.83 2.65 45.14
N MET A 333 -6.06 3.14 44.17
CA MET A 333 -6.46 3.11 42.76
C MET A 333 -6.62 1.67 42.24
N LEU A 334 -5.73 0.75 42.62
CA LEU A 334 -5.83 -0.68 42.30
C LEU A 334 -7.04 -1.35 43.00
N ALA A 335 -7.35 -0.97 44.24
CA ALA A 335 -8.54 -1.47 44.95
C ALA A 335 -9.83 -1.04 44.24
N LYS A 336 -9.94 0.24 43.85
CA LYS A 336 -11.08 0.81 43.10
C LYS A 336 -11.28 0.17 41.73
N LEU A 337 -10.21 -0.26 41.06
CA LEU A 337 -10.30 -1.01 39.80
C LEU A 337 -10.82 -2.44 40.01
N ARG A 338 -10.35 -3.15 41.04
CA ARG A 338 -10.84 -4.51 41.38
C ARG A 338 -12.32 -4.52 41.75
N ALA A 339 -12.78 -3.52 42.51
CA ALA A 339 -14.19 -3.35 42.86
C ALA A 339 -15.12 -3.11 41.66
N LYS A 340 -14.58 -2.70 40.50
CA LYS A 340 -15.34 -2.50 39.24
C LYS A 340 -15.36 -3.71 38.30
N GLN A 341 -14.67 -4.80 38.62
CA GLN A 341 -14.65 -6.03 37.80
C GLN A 341 -15.38 -7.22 38.46
N GLY A 342 -16.01 -7.01 39.62
CA GLY A 342 -16.88 -7.99 40.29
C GLY A 342 -18.33 -7.53 40.29
N GLY A 343 -19.02 -7.69 39.16
CA GLY A 343 -20.44 -7.35 38.96
C GLY A 343 -20.99 -7.98 37.69
#